data_AF-A0A955T0G2-F1
#
_entry.id   AF-A0A955T0G2-F1
#
_cell.length_a   1.000
_cell.length_b   1.000
_cell.length_c   1.000
_cell.angle_alpha   90.00
_cell.angle_beta   90.00
_cell.angle_gamma   90.00
#
_symmetry.space_group_name_H-M   'P 1'
#
loop_
_entity.id
_entity.type
_entity.pdbx_description
1 polymer ?
#
loop_
_entity_poly.entity_id
_entity_poly.type
_entity_poly.pdbx_seq_one_letter_code
_entity_poly.pdbx_strand_id
1 'polypeptide(L)'
;MKEQVEISDLLTRADLFRQEIGETVHDQITASTYAEAERVTSRAVVCEERHGVEWEEILDRLITSRATGIPFMILLLAGVFWITIQGANVPSEILAGLLMTQGGLTEFAREHFGTVHVPWFLGVSLYELLGGFMAAIHAPSWLTGFLVDGVYLALAWVVSVMLPPMAIFFPLFTILEDLGLLPRIAFNMDRFFRAVGAHGKQALTMAMGFGCNAAGVVACRIIDSPRERLIAILTNNFVPCNGRWPMLIMVSSLFVAAAFPPSLASLVSVGAVTAVTLIGVAATLGVSFLLSRTLLKGVASSFTLEMPPYRKPNFGRVIYTSIIDRTLFVLWRAAICSAPAGGLIWLLGAIHVGDVSAFSWLRGWLDPFGHAIGL
;
A
#
# COMPACT_ATOMS: atom_id res chain seq x y z
N MET A 1 26.86 60.19 19.15
CA MET A 1 25.92 59.95 18.03
C MET A 1 26.20 58.56 17.50
N LYS A 2 25.35 57.59 17.82
CA LYS A 2 25.43 56.23 17.29
C LYS A 2 24.80 56.25 15.90
N GLU A 3 25.61 56.00 14.87
CA GLU A 3 25.15 55.80 13.50
C GLU A 3 24.15 54.63 13.49
N GLN A 4 22.86 54.97 13.34
CA GLN A 4 21.86 54.03 12.90
C GLN A 4 22.19 53.72 11.44
N VAL A 5 22.94 52.66 11.20
CA VAL A 5 23.01 52.03 9.88
C VAL A 5 21.59 51.62 9.55
N GLU A 6 20.96 52.28 8.57
CA GLU A 6 19.63 51.90 8.14
C GLU A 6 19.66 50.46 7.65
N ILE A 7 18.70 49.65 8.13
CA ILE A 7 18.52 48.27 7.71
C ILE A 7 18.36 48.16 6.18
N SER A 8 17.82 49.22 5.55
CA SER A 8 17.68 49.35 4.09
C SER A 8 19.04 49.26 3.37
N ASP A 9 20.08 49.89 3.91
CA ASP A 9 21.41 49.97 3.31
C ASP A 9 22.18 48.65 3.47
N LEU A 10 21.99 47.97 4.60
CA LEU A 10 22.50 46.61 4.82
C LEU A 10 21.85 45.59 3.88
N LEU A 11 20.53 45.67 3.69
CA LEU A 11 19.80 44.79 2.77
C LEU A 11 20.19 45.05 1.31
N THR A 12 20.36 46.31 0.93
CA THR A 12 20.80 46.68 -0.42
C THR A 12 22.22 46.18 -0.71
N ARG A 13 23.13 46.30 0.27
CA ARG A 13 24.49 45.72 0.16
C ARG A 13 24.45 44.19 0.11
N ALA A 14 23.60 43.55 0.91
CA ALA A 14 23.45 42.10 0.88
C ALA A 14 22.92 41.58 -0.46
N ASP A 15 21.96 42.28 -1.09
CA ASP A 15 21.44 41.93 -2.41
C ASP A 15 22.44 42.19 -3.54
N LEU A 16 23.24 43.26 -3.45
CA LEU A 16 24.36 43.51 -4.38
C LEU A 16 25.38 42.37 -4.33
N PHE A 17 25.80 41.94 -3.14
CA PHE A 17 26.69 40.79 -2.97
C PHE A 17 26.01 39.48 -3.41
N ARG A 18 24.71 39.31 -3.16
CA ARG A 18 23.98 38.11 -3.62
C ARG A 18 23.96 37.99 -5.16
N GLN A 19 23.88 39.11 -5.88
CA GLN A 19 23.95 39.13 -7.34
C GLN A 19 25.37 38.85 -7.87
N GLU A 20 26.41 39.31 -7.17
CA GLU A 20 27.82 39.06 -7.55
C GLU A 20 28.25 37.61 -7.33
N ILE A 21 27.80 36.99 -6.24
CA ILE A 21 28.32 35.70 -5.79
C ILE A 21 27.49 34.52 -6.37
N GLY A 22 26.32 34.78 -6.97
CA GLY A 22 25.50 33.80 -7.71
C GLY A 22 24.67 32.85 -6.83
N GLU A 23 23.71 32.10 -7.41
CA GLU A 23 22.86 31.18 -6.62
C GLU A 23 23.61 29.96 -6.05
N THR A 24 24.85 29.71 -6.51
CA THR A 24 25.67 28.55 -6.14
C THR A 24 26.52 28.74 -4.90
N VAL A 25 26.48 29.89 -4.22
CA VAL A 25 27.32 30.15 -3.03
C VAL A 25 27.01 29.19 -1.91
N HIS A 26 25.73 28.91 -1.70
CA HIS A 26 25.33 27.96 -0.69
C HIS A 26 25.89 26.57 -0.99
N ASP A 27 25.81 26.14 -2.27
CA ASP A 27 26.39 24.89 -2.73
C ASP A 27 27.92 24.86 -2.59
N GLN A 28 28.61 25.97 -2.87
CA GLN A 28 30.07 26.10 -2.74
C GLN A 28 30.52 26.09 -1.27
N ILE A 29 29.80 26.78 -0.39
CA ILE A 29 30.06 26.77 1.06
C ILE A 29 29.86 25.36 1.59
N THR A 30 28.74 24.71 1.26
CA THR A 30 28.48 23.32 1.66
C THR A 30 29.55 22.39 1.11
N ALA A 31 29.90 22.48 -0.18
CA ALA A 31 30.97 21.68 -0.79
C ALA A 31 32.33 21.88 -0.08
N SER A 32 32.70 23.12 0.24
CA SER A 32 33.96 23.42 0.94
C SER A 32 33.98 22.87 2.36
N THR A 33 32.84 22.88 3.06
CA THR A 33 32.70 22.35 4.42
C THR A 33 32.84 20.83 4.41
N TYR A 34 32.22 20.14 3.46
CA TYR A 34 32.38 18.70 3.27
C TYR A 34 33.81 18.33 2.84
N ALA A 35 34.44 19.12 1.96
CA ALA A 35 35.81 18.88 1.53
C ALA A 35 36.81 19.00 2.69
N GLU A 36 36.62 19.99 3.58
CA GLU A 36 37.48 20.13 4.76
C GLU A 36 37.24 19.03 5.79
N ALA A 37 35.97 18.63 5.99
CA ALA A 37 35.65 17.47 6.81
C ALA A 37 36.32 16.19 6.27
N GLU A 38 36.25 15.94 4.96
CA GLU A 38 36.92 14.80 4.30
C GLU A 38 38.45 14.86 4.47
N ARG A 39 39.05 16.05 4.35
CA ARG A 39 40.49 16.26 4.55
C ARG A 39 40.94 15.99 5.99
N VAL A 40 40.12 16.35 6.98
CA VAL A 40 40.38 16.02 8.39
C VAL A 40 40.20 14.53 8.64
N THR A 41 39.14 13.94 8.10
CA THR A 41 38.79 12.52 8.31
C THR A 41 39.84 11.60 7.69
N SER A 42 40.30 11.88 6.47
CA SER A 42 41.34 11.12 5.77
C SER A 42 42.70 11.14 6.48
N ARG A 43 42.98 12.17 7.30
CA ARG A 43 44.21 12.26 8.11
C ARG A 43 44.07 11.60 9.47
N ALA A 44 42.86 11.53 10.02
CA ALA A 44 42.60 11.05 11.38
C ALA A 44 42.12 9.60 11.43
N VAL A 45 41.60 9.07 10.33
CA VAL A 45 41.02 7.72 10.26
C VAL A 45 41.89 6.86 9.35
N VAL A 46 42.47 5.80 9.92
CA VAL A 46 43.01 4.70 9.13
C VAL A 46 41.80 3.89 8.66
N CYS A 47 41.43 4.05 7.39
CA CYS A 47 40.47 3.16 6.77
C CYS A 47 41.14 1.80 6.62
N GLU A 48 40.77 0.83 7.46
CA GLU A 48 40.89 -0.56 7.03
C GLU A 48 40.13 -0.68 5.71
N GLU A 49 40.80 -1.15 4.66
CA GLU A 49 40.12 -1.68 3.47
C GLU A 49 39.27 -2.86 3.93
N ARG A 50 38.09 -2.57 4.46
CA ARG A 50 36.99 -3.52 4.45
C ARG A 50 36.73 -3.75 2.97
N HIS A 51 37.32 -4.83 2.47
CA HIS A 51 36.81 -5.55 1.33
C HIS A 51 35.35 -5.84 1.67
N GLY A 52 34.45 -4.94 1.27
CA GLY A 52 33.04 -5.24 1.21
C GLY A 52 32.94 -6.55 0.45
N VAL A 53 32.20 -7.50 1.00
CA VAL A 53 32.01 -8.82 0.38
C VAL A 53 31.68 -8.56 -1.09
N GLU A 54 32.38 -9.17 -2.07
CA GLU A 54 32.19 -8.92 -3.52
C GLU A 54 30.70 -8.82 -3.94
N TRP A 55 29.85 -9.58 -3.24
CA TRP A 55 28.39 -9.55 -3.35
C TRP A 55 27.73 -8.18 -3.14
N GLU A 56 28.19 -7.35 -2.20
CA GLU A 56 27.65 -6.00 -1.95
C GLU A 56 27.95 -5.05 -3.12
N GLU A 57 29.16 -5.12 -3.70
CA GLU A 57 29.51 -4.31 -4.87
C GLU A 57 28.76 -4.73 -6.14
N ILE A 58 28.58 -6.04 -6.34
CA ILE A 58 27.77 -6.57 -7.45
C ILE A 58 26.31 -6.13 -7.29
N LEU A 59 25.77 -6.26 -6.09
CA LEU A 59 24.40 -5.86 -5.79
C LEU A 59 24.20 -4.35 -5.95
N ASP A 60 25.16 -3.54 -5.52
CA ASP A 60 25.13 -2.10 -5.73
C ASP A 60 25.18 -1.74 -7.20
N ARG A 61 26.09 -2.32 -7.98
CA ARG A 61 26.13 -2.10 -9.43
C ARG A 61 24.83 -2.52 -10.09
N LEU A 62 24.24 -3.65 -9.70
CA LEU A 62 23.00 -4.15 -10.27
C LEU A 62 21.81 -3.21 -9.98
N ILE A 63 21.68 -2.74 -8.73
CA ILE A 63 20.55 -1.94 -8.26
C ILE A 63 20.67 -0.47 -8.66
N THR A 64 21.88 0.08 -8.65
CA THR A 64 22.11 1.50 -8.96
C THR A 64 22.20 1.78 -10.45
N SER A 65 22.43 0.76 -11.30
CA SER A 65 22.40 0.96 -12.74
C SER A 65 21.00 1.34 -13.22
N ARG A 66 20.93 2.32 -14.13
CA ARG A 66 19.66 2.80 -14.69
C ARG A 66 18.93 1.74 -15.53
N ALA A 67 19.68 0.88 -16.23
CA ALA A 67 19.12 -0.11 -17.15
C ALA A 67 18.75 -1.42 -16.45
N THR A 68 19.53 -1.86 -15.46
CA THR A 68 19.27 -3.12 -14.73
C THR A 68 18.50 -2.90 -13.42
N GLY A 69 18.64 -1.74 -12.79
CA GLY A 69 18.03 -1.46 -11.49
C GLY A 69 16.50 -1.37 -11.55
N ILE A 70 15.92 -0.77 -12.60
CA ILE A 70 14.45 -0.64 -12.73
C ILE A 70 13.80 -2.01 -12.98
N PRO A 71 14.25 -2.83 -13.96
CA PRO A 71 13.69 -4.17 -14.16
C PRO A 71 13.87 -5.05 -12.92
N PHE A 72 15.04 -5.00 -12.26
CA PHE A 72 15.29 -5.75 -11.04
C PHE A 72 14.34 -5.33 -9.91
N MET A 73 14.12 -4.03 -9.72
CA MET A 73 13.17 -3.52 -8.74
C MET A 73 11.73 -3.99 -9.03
N ILE A 74 11.29 -3.91 -10.29
CA ILE A 74 9.95 -4.39 -10.68
C ILE A 74 9.84 -5.89 -10.40
N LEU A 75 10.86 -6.67 -10.75
CA LEU A 75 10.89 -8.12 -10.52
C LEU A 75 10.90 -8.46 -9.03
N LEU A 76 11.67 -7.74 -8.22
CA LEU A 76 11.72 -7.90 -6.77
C LEU A 76 10.36 -7.59 -6.13
N LEU A 77 9.74 -6.46 -6.48
CA LEU A 77 8.41 -6.10 -5.99
C LEU A 77 7.35 -7.09 -6.48
N ALA A 78 7.40 -7.50 -7.75
CA ALA A 78 6.50 -8.53 -8.30
C ALA A 78 6.66 -9.86 -7.57
N GLY A 79 7.89 -10.26 -7.24
CA GLY A 79 8.18 -11.45 -6.44
C GLY A 79 7.58 -11.38 -5.04
N VAL A 80 7.74 -10.24 -4.34
CA VAL A 80 7.11 -10.02 -3.04
C VAL A 80 5.59 -10.07 -3.14
N PHE A 81 4.99 -9.43 -4.15
CA PHE A 81 3.55 -9.47 -4.39
C PHE A 81 3.05 -10.86 -4.69
N TRP A 82 3.76 -11.61 -5.54
CA TRP A 82 3.44 -12.98 -5.87
C TRP A 82 3.44 -13.88 -4.64
N ILE A 83 4.52 -13.83 -3.84
CA ILE A 83 4.63 -14.57 -2.58
C ILE A 83 3.51 -14.18 -1.62
N THR A 84 3.18 -12.89 -1.54
CA THR A 84 2.12 -12.39 -0.67
C THR A 84 0.75 -12.91 -1.10
N ILE A 85 0.39 -12.78 -2.38
CA ILE A 85 -0.94 -13.16 -2.88
C ILE A 85 -1.11 -14.68 -2.78
N GLN A 86 -0.17 -15.45 -3.34
CA GLN A 86 -0.27 -16.91 -3.32
C GLN A 86 -0.13 -17.47 -1.91
N GLY A 87 0.81 -16.94 -1.12
CA GLY A 87 1.02 -17.37 0.26
C GLY A 87 -0.13 -17.01 1.19
N ALA A 88 -0.88 -15.95 0.90
CA ALA A 88 -2.03 -15.55 1.69
C ALA A 88 -3.30 -16.36 1.43
N ASN A 89 -3.44 -16.99 0.26
CA ASN A 89 -4.63 -17.77 -0.06
C ASN A 89 -4.87 -18.88 0.97
N VAL A 90 -3.83 -19.65 1.31
CA VAL A 90 -3.94 -20.78 2.26
C VAL A 90 -4.39 -20.34 3.66
N PRO A 91 -3.74 -19.37 4.35
CA PRO A 91 -4.24 -18.94 5.65
C PRO A 91 -5.60 -18.23 5.57
N SER A 92 -5.91 -17.56 4.46
CA SER A 92 -7.21 -16.91 4.26
C SER A 92 -8.33 -17.94 4.18
N GLU A 93 -8.12 -19.05 3.47
CA GLU A 93 -9.06 -20.17 3.37
C GLU A 93 -9.29 -20.85 4.73
N ILE A 94 -8.21 -21.04 5.51
CA ILE A 94 -8.32 -21.59 6.87
C ILE A 94 -9.16 -20.66 7.77
N LEU A 95 -8.89 -19.35 7.75
CA LEU A 95 -9.65 -18.36 8.51
C LEU A 95 -11.11 -18.30 8.05
N ALA A 96 -11.34 -18.35 6.72
CA ALA A 96 -12.68 -18.38 6.14
C ALA A 96 -13.45 -19.61 6.64
N GLY A 97 -12.83 -20.78 6.60
CA GLY A 97 -13.38 -22.03 7.15
C GLY A 97 -13.75 -21.91 8.62
N LEU A 98 -12.86 -21.34 9.44
CA LEU A 98 -13.10 -21.17 10.88
C LEU A 98 -14.21 -20.16 11.19
N LEU A 99 -14.28 -19.06 10.46
CA LEU A 99 -15.11 -17.92 10.82
C LEU A 99 -16.47 -17.92 10.11
N MET A 100 -16.52 -18.22 8.81
CA MET A 100 -17.71 -17.93 7.99
C MET A 100 -18.25 -19.08 7.15
N THR A 101 -17.42 -20.03 6.72
CA THR A 101 -17.85 -21.07 5.79
C THR A 101 -18.73 -22.11 6.49
N GLN A 102 -19.81 -22.54 5.82
CA GLN A 102 -20.63 -23.64 6.33
C GLN A 102 -19.85 -24.95 6.29
N GLY A 103 -19.89 -25.74 7.37
CA GLY A 103 -19.07 -26.94 7.53
C GLY A 103 -17.62 -26.70 8.01
N GLY A 104 -17.28 -25.49 8.45
CA GLY A 104 -15.99 -25.23 9.11
C GLY A 104 -14.76 -25.48 8.22
N LEU A 105 -13.75 -26.18 8.76
CA LEU A 105 -12.56 -26.62 7.99
C LEU A 105 -12.79 -27.90 7.19
N THR A 106 -13.99 -28.48 7.15
CA THR A 106 -14.21 -29.73 6.41
C THR A 106 -13.84 -29.58 4.93
N GLU A 107 -14.21 -28.45 4.30
CA GLU A 107 -13.89 -28.17 2.89
C GLU A 107 -12.39 -27.97 2.69
N PHE A 108 -11.74 -27.16 3.54
CA PHE A 108 -10.29 -26.97 3.48
C PHE A 108 -9.53 -28.29 3.62
N ALA A 109 -9.93 -29.14 4.57
CA ALA A 109 -9.33 -30.45 4.78
C ALA A 109 -9.57 -31.40 3.60
N ARG A 110 -10.76 -31.35 3.00
CA ARG A 110 -11.10 -32.13 1.80
C ARG A 110 -10.19 -31.78 0.63
N GLU A 111 -9.97 -30.49 0.40
CA GLU A 111 -9.19 -29.99 -0.72
C GLU A 111 -7.68 -30.25 -0.56
N HIS A 112 -7.13 -30.05 0.64
CA HIS A 112 -5.68 -30.16 0.87
C HIS A 112 -5.22 -31.54 1.32
N PHE A 113 -6.04 -32.28 2.06
CA PHE A 113 -5.67 -33.55 2.69
C PHE A 113 -6.54 -34.74 2.25
N GLY A 114 -7.53 -34.54 1.38
CA GLY A 114 -8.46 -35.59 0.94
C GLY A 114 -9.55 -35.88 1.98
N THR A 115 -10.15 -37.08 2.00
CA THR A 115 -11.22 -37.45 2.95
C THR A 115 -10.70 -37.69 4.37
N VAL A 116 -10.18 -36.63 5.01
CA VAL A 116 -9.80 -36.61 6.41
C VAL A 116 -10.99 -36.15 7.23
N HIS A 117 -11.34 -36.92 8.27
CA HIS A 117 -12.34 -36.49 9.24
C HIS A 117 -11.73 -35.39 10.11
N VAL A 118 -12.15 -34.14 9.90
CA VAL A 118 -11.83 -33.07 10.84
C VAL A 118 -12.54 -33.33 12.17
N PRO A 119 -11.90 -33.03 13.31
CA PRO A 119 -12.57 -33.09 14.60
C PRO A 119 -13.86 -32.28 14.58
N TRP A 120 -14.89 -32.77 15.29
CA TRP A 120 -16.23 -32.15 15.29
C TRP A 120 -16.22 -30.65 15.65
N PHE A 121 -15.27 -30.20 16.48
CA PHE A 121 -15.13 -28.79 16.88
C PHE A 121 -14.53 -27.88 15.78
N LEU A 122 -13.82 -28.45 14.80
CA LEU A 122 -13.30 -27.74 13.62
C LEU A 122 -14.22 -27.88 12.41
N GLY A 123 -15.22 -28.76 12.49
CA GLY A 123 -16.23 -28.95 11.44
C GLY A 123 -17.43 -28.01 11.53
N VAL A 124 -17.45 -27.11 12.51
CA VAL A 124 -18.50 -26.09 12.70
C VAL A 124 -17.82 -24.74 12.74
N SER A 125 -18.26 -23.79 11.91
CA SER A 125 -17.71 -22.44 11.92
C SER A 125 -18.31 -21.58 13.02
N LEU A 126 -17.61 -20.50 13.38
CA LEU A 126 -18.12 -19.56 14.38
C LEU A 126 -19.43 -18.90 13.92
N TYR A 127 -19.63 -18.71 12.61
CA TYR A 127 -20.92 -18.32 12.02
C TYR A 127 -22.06 -19.29 12.39
N GLU A 128 -21.86 -20.59 12.22
CA GLU A 128 -22.87 -21.61 12.56
C GLU A 128 -23.13 -21.69 14.06
N LEU A 129 -22.08 -21.54 14.89
CA LEU A 129 -22.22 -21.50 16.34
C LEU A 129 -23.05 -20.28 16.80
N LEU A 130 -22.79 -19.11 16.22
CA LEU A 130 -23.55 -17.88 16.50
C LEU A 130 -25.01 -18.01 16.05
N GLY A 131 -25.24 -18.54 14.85
CA GLY A 131 -26.59 -18.80 14.33
C GLY A 131 -27.36 -19.79 15.20
N GLY A 132 -26.72 -20.90 15.59
CA GLY A 132 -27.29 -21.91 16.49
C GLY A 132 -27.60 -21.36 17.89
N PHE A 133 -26.72 -20.51 18.43
CA PHE A 133 -26.93 -19.85 19.72
C PHE A 133 -28.12 -18.89 19.68
N MET A 134 -28.23 -18.07 18.63
CA MET A 134 -29.37 -17.16 18.45
C MET A 134 -30.69 -17.92 18.26
N ALA A 135 -30.66 -19.05 17.53
CA ALA A 135 -31.81 -19.94 17.39
C ALA A 135 -32.23 -20.56 18.73
N ALA A 136 -31.27 -20.99 19.56
CA ALA A 136 -31.54 -21.55 20.89
C ALA A 136 -32.24 -20.55 21.82
N ILE A 137 -31.89 -19.25 21.71
CA ILE A 137 -32.51 -18.17 22.49
C ILE A 137 -33.85 -17.70 21.87
N HIS A 138 -34.26 -18.27 20.73
CA HIS A 138 -35.43 -17.81 19.97
C HIS A 138 -35.33 -16.31 19.62
N ALA A 139 -34.13 -15.86 19.28
CA ALA A 139 -33.91 -14.48 18.88
C ALA A 139 -34.73 -14.15 17.60
N PRO A 140 -35.30 -12.94 17.50
CA PRO A 140 -36.01 -12.53 16.29
C PRO A 140 -35.12 -12.61 15.05
N SER A 141 -35.69 -13.01 13.91
CA SER A 141 -34.97 -13.15 12.64
C SER A 141 -34.24 -11.87 12.20
N TRP A 142 -34.81 -10.70 12.48
CA TRP A 142 -34.19 -9.41 12.16
C TRP A 142 -32.91 -9.17 12.98
N LEU A 143 -32.86 -9.62 14.23
CA LEU A 143 -31.71 -9.43 15.11
C LEU A 143 -30.58 -10.38 14.72
N THR A 144 -30.92 -11.64 14.45
CA THR A 144 -29.99 -12.64 13.95
C THR A 144 -29.41 -12.21 12.61
N GLY A 145 -30.23 -11.77 11.67
CA GLY A 145 -29.75 -11.32 10.37
C GLY A 145 -28.86 -10.07 10.48
N PHE A 146 -29.25 -9.07 11.28
CA PHE A 146 -28.43 -7.87 11.44
C PHE A 146 -27.06 -8.18 12.06
N LEU A 147 -27.03 -8.93 13.16
CA LEU A 147 -25.80 -9.20 13.90
C LEU A 147 -24.93 -10.26 13.24
N VAL A 148 -25.52 -11.37 12.78
CA VAL A 148 -24.79 -12.53 12.25
C VAL A 148 -24.51 -12.35 10.76
N ASP A 149 -25.55 -12.14 9.94
CA ASP A 149 -25.39 -12.04 8.48
C ASP A 149 -24.83 -10.68 8.03
N GLY A 150 -25.14 -9.61 8.77
CA GLY A 150 -24.66 -8.26 8.50
C GLY A 150 -23.30 -7.97 9.13
N VAL A 151 -23.29 -7.74 10.44
CA VAL A 151 -22.12 -7.25 11.17
C VAL A 151 -21.00 -8.30 11.24
N TYR A 152 -21.32 -9.49 11.72
CA TYR A 152 -20.33 -10.56 11.93
C TYR A 152 -19.75 -11.06 10.61
N LEU A 153 -20.57 -11.36 9.61
CA LEU A 153 -20.08 -11.85 8.32
C LEU A 153 -19.16 -10.83 7.65
N ALA A 154 -19.50 -9.53 7.68
CA ALA A 154 -18.63 -8.48 7.15
C ALA A 154 -17.29 -8.40 7.89
N LEU A 155 -17.29 -8.54 9.22
CA LEU A 155 -16.07 -8.63 10.02
C LEU A 155 -15.24 -9.87 9.66
N ALA A 156 -15.88 -11.04 9.58
CA ALA A 156 -15.23 -12.30 9.25
C ALA A 156 -14.58 -12.27 7.87
N TRP A 157 -15.24 -11.66 6.88
CA TRP A 157 -14.68 -11.44 5.55
C TRP A 157 -13.45 -10.54 5.57
N VAL A 158 -13.53 -9.40 6.27
CA VAL A 158 -12.41 -8.46 6.39
C VAL A 158 -11.21 -9.11 7.08
N VAL A 159 -11.45 -9.84 8.18
CA VAL A 159 -10.39 -10.54 8.91
C VAL A 159 -9.78 -11.65 8.06
N SER A 160 -10.59 -12.48 7.42
CA SER A 160 -10.12 -13.63 6.62
C SER A 160 -9.32 -13.18 5.40
N VAL A 161 -9.76 -12.14 4.69
CA VAL A 161 -9.16 -11.72 3.42
C VAL A 161 -8.02 -10.71 3.61
N MET A 162 -8.11 -9.80 4.58
CA MET A 162 -7.11 -8.72 4.70
C MET A 162 -5.93 -9.08 5.62
N LEU A 163 -6.14 -9.89 6.66
CA LEU A 163 -5.09 -10.19 7.63
C LEU A 163 -3.92 -11.00 7.02
N PRO A 164 -4.15 -12.10 6.28
CA PRO A 164 -3.05 -12.94 5.80
C PRO A 164 -2.11 -12.25 4.81
N PRO A 165 -2.60 -11.52 3.77
CA PRO A 165 -1.72 -10.78 2.88
C PRO A 165 -0.88 -9.75 3.63
N MET A 166 -1.45 -9.03 4.60
CA MET A 166 -0.69 -8.05 5.39
C MET A 166 0.38 -8.71 6.27
N ALA A 167 0.03 -9.81 6.93
CA ALA A 167 0.91 -10.56 7.81
C ALA A 167 2.13 -11.14 7.06
N ILE A 168 2.02 -11.38 5.75
CA ILE A 168 3.13 -11.81 4.90
C ILE A 168 3.85 -10.59 4.30
N PHE A 169 3.11 -9.65 3.73
CA PHE A 169 3.66 -8.50 3.02
C PHE A 169 4.55 -7.63 3.91
N PHE A 170 4.11 -7.28 5.11
CA PHE A 170 4.83 -6.35 5.96
C PHE A 170 6.17 -6.90 6.47
N PRO A 171 6.28 -8.17 6.93
CA PRO A 171 7.58 -8.75 7.26
C PRO A 171 8.53 -8.78 6.06
N LEU A 172 8.07 -9.23 4.89
CA LEU A 172 8.89 -9.21 3.67
C LEU A 172 9.38 -7.80 3.32
N PHE A 173 8.49 -6.81 3.38
CA PHE A 173 8.84 -5.42 3.09
C PHE A 173 9.82 -4.85 4.13
N THR A 174 9.64 -5.16 5.42
CA THR A 174 10.54 -4.73 6.50
C THR A 174 11.92 -5.38 6.36
N ILE A 175 12.00 -6.64 5.92
CA ILE A 175 13.28 -7.30 5.61
C ILE A 175 13.99 -6.56 4.47
N LEU A 176 13.28 -6.17 3.42
CA LEU A 176 13.84 -5.41 2.30
C LEU A 176 14.28 -3.99 2.72
N GLU A 177 13.57 -3.39 3.67
CA GLU A 177 13.91 -2.11 4.28
C GLU A 177 15.21 -2.21 5.07
N ASP A 178 15.33 -3.20 5.97
CA ASP A 178 16.51 -3.45 6.82
C ASP A 178 17.75 -3.81 6.00
N LEU A 179 17.56 -4.51 4.87
CA LEU A 179 18.63 -4.80 3.90
C LEU A 179 19.10 -3.56 3.14
N GLY A 180 18.43 -2.40 3.25
CA GLY A 180 18.81 -1.19 2.52
C GLY A 180 18.47 -1.21 1.03
N LEU A 181 17.65 -2.16 0.58
CA LEU A 181 17.22 -2.26 -0.82
C LEU A 181 16.21 -1.17 -1.18
N LEU A 182 15.27 -0.87 -0.27
CA LEU A 182 14.21 0.12 -0.52
C LEU A 182 14.73 1.56 -0.69
N PRO A 183 15.69 2.08 0.13
CA PRO A 183 16.28 3.39 -0.10
C PRO A 183 16.92 3.53 -1.49
N ARG A 184 17.64 2.50 -1.95
CA ARG A 184 18.28 2.49 -3.28
C ARG A 184 17.26 2.48 -4.42
N ILE A 185 16.18 1.73 -4.23
CA ILE A 185 15.03 1.73 -5.13
C ILE A 185 14.41 3.13 -5.23
N ALA A 186 14.20 3.81 -4.10
CA ALA A 186 13.66 5.16 -4.09
C ALA A 186 14.57 6.16 -4.80
N PHE A 187 15.89 6.02 -4.66
CA PHE A 187 16.87 6.83 -5.39
C PHE A 187 16.75 6.66 -6.92
N ASN A 188 16.66 5.41 -7.41
CA ASN A 188 16.53 5.16 -8.86
C ASN A 188 15.19 5.69 -9.42
N MET A 189 14.14 5.67 -8.59
CA MET A 189 12.81 6.18 -8.95
C MET A 189 12.67 7.69 -8.87
N ASP A 190 13.57 8.39 -8.17
CA ASP A 190 13.45 9.82 -7.93
C ASP A 190 13.32 10.64 -9.22
N ARG A 191 14.07 10.29 -10.27
CA ARG A 191 13.99 10.98 -11.57
C ARG A 191 12.58 10.94 -12.18
N PHE A 192 11.89 9.80 -12.10
CA PHE A 192 10.56 9.65 -12.68
C PHE A 192 9.51 10.43 -11.89
N PHE A 193 9.60 10.38 -10.55
CA PHE A 193 8.67 11.09 -9.68
C PHE A 193 8.91 12.60 -9.69
N ARG A 194 10.17 13.04 -9.77
CA ARG A 194 10.53 14.45 -9.88
C ARG A 194 9.97 15.10 -11.14
N ALA A 195 9.88 14.35 -12.25
CA ALA A 195 9.26 14.83 -13.49
C ALA A 195 7.78 15.22 -13.32
N VAL A 196 7.07 14.54 -12.40
CA VAL A 196 5.67 14.82 -12.05
C VAL A 196 5.51 15.68 -10.79
N GLY A 197 6.60 16.26 -10.27
CA GLY A 197 6.56 17.11 -9.08
C GLY A 197 6.29 16.33 -7.78
N ALA A 198 6.70 15.07 -7.75
CA ALA A 198 6.62 14.15 -6.62
C ALA A 198 8.01 13.71 -6.15
N HIS A 199 8.07 13.01 -5.02
CA HIS A 199 9.31 12.57 -4.38
C HIS A 199 9.60 11.09 -4.67
N GLY A 200 10.86 10.67 -4.88
CA GLY A 200 11.20 9.27 -5.18
C GLY A 200 10.71 8.24 -4.14
N LYS A 201 10.66 8.63 -2.86
CA LYS A 201 10.05 7.83 -1.77
C LYS A 201 8.55 7.50 -2.02
N GLN A 202 7.83 8.24 -2.86
CA GLN A 202 6.45 7.93 -3.25
C GLN A 202 6.35 6.59 -4.01
N ALA A 203 7.40 6.17 -4.71
CA ALA A 203 7.44 4.84 -5.34
C ALA A 203 7.26 3.72 -4.32
N LEU A 204 7.87 3.87 -3.13
CA LEU A 204 7.78 2.89 -2.04
C LEU A 204 6.37 2.85 -1.45
N THR A 205 5.75 4.02 -1.26
CA THR A 205 4.39 4.10 -0.68
C THR A 205 3.34 3.57 -1.66
N MET A 206 3.50 3.84 -2.95
CA MET A 206 2.68 3.28 -4.03
C MET A 206 2.83 1.77 -4.13
N ALA A 207 4.07 1.26 -4.06
CA ALA A 207 4.33 -0.17 -4.00
C ALA A 207 3.55 -0.77 -2.82
N MET A 208 3.68 -0.25 -1.60
CA MET A 208 2.89 -0.71 -0.46
C MET A 208 1.37 -0.62 -0.67
N GLY A 209 0.90 0.40 -1.42
CA GLY A 209 -0.50 0.61 -1.78
C GLY A 209 -1.11 -0.52 -2.60
N PHE A 210 -0.34 -1.16 -3.49
CA PHE A 210 -0.78 -2.35 -4.24
C PHE A 210 -1.14 -3.53 -3.34
N GLY A 211 -0.46 -3.66 -2.20
CA GLY A 211 -0.82 -4.62 -1.17
C GLY A 211 -2.01 -4.13 -0.38
N CYS A 212 -1.80 -3.05 0.38
CA CYS A 212 -2.87 -2.38 1.11
C CYS A 212 -2.75 -0.86 0.99
N ASN A 213 -3.80 -0.23 0.46
CA ASN A 213 -3.83 1.23 0.35
C ASN A 213 -3.71 1.94 1.72
N ALA A 214 -4.35 1.41 2.78
CA ALA A 214 -4.21 1.99 4.13
C ALA A 214 -2.76 1.95 4.63
N ALA A 215 -2.04 0.86 4.37
CA ALA A 215 -0.63 0.73 4.68
C ALA A 215 0.23 1.73 3.90
N GLY A 216 -0.01 1.85 2.59
CA GLY A 216 0.70 2.80 1.74
C GLY A 216 0.48 4.25 2.16
N VAL A 217 -0.75 4.63 2.54
CA VAL A 217 -1.08 5.96 3.07
C VAL A 217 -0.35 6.24 4.39
N VAL A 218 -0.29 5.26 5.31
CA VAL A 218 0.48 5.40 6.56
C VAL A 218 1.98 5.51 6.28
N ALA A 219 2.47 4.78 5.27
CA ALA A 219 3.87 4.81 4.86
C ALA A 219 4.29 6.17 4.26
N CYS A 220 3.35 7.00 3.77
CA CYS A 220 3.65 8.36 3.32
C CYS A 220 4.34 9.23 4.38
N ARG A 221 4.33 8.84 5.66
CA ARG A 221 5.12 9.48 6.71
C ARG A 221 6.64 9.51 6.45
N ILE A 222 7.17 8.67 5.56
CA ILE A 222 8.58 8.68 5.18
C ILE A 222 8.97 9.89 4.32
N ILE A 223 7.98 10.58 3.73
CA ILE A 223 8.17 11.77 2.90
C ILE A 223 8.21 12.99 3.82
N ASP A 224 9.34 13.71 3.80
CA ASP A 224 9.63 14.81 4.72
C ASP A 224 8.81 16.05 4.38
N SER A 225 8.65 16.33 3.08
CA SER A 225 7.91 17.50 2.62
C SER A 225 6.40 17.27 2.82
N PRO A 226 5.70 18.18 3.53
CA PRO A 226 4.26 18.01 3.79
C PRO A 226 3.45 18.05 2.48
N ARG A 227 3.93 18.80 1.49
CA ARG A 227 3.33 18.93 0.16
C ARG A 227 3.38 17.61 -0.61
N GLU A 228 4.56 17.03 -0.81
CA GLU A 228 4.70 15.78 -1.56
C GLU A 228 4.09 14.61 -0.78
N ARG A 229 4.14 14.66 0.57
CA ARG A 229 3.42 13.71 1.41
C ARG A 229 1.92 13.74 1.16
N LEU A 230 1.32 14.92 1.02
CA LEU A 230 -0.12 15.03 0.72
C LEU A 230 -0.45 14.52 -0.69
N ILE A 231 0.41 14.82 -1.67
CA ILE A 231 0.27 14.25 -3.03
C ILE A 231 0.32 12.72 -2.98
N ALA A 232 1.29 12.15 -2.27
CA ALA A 232 1.41 10.70 -2.11
C ALA A 232 0.18 10.08 -1.42
N ILE A 233 -0.32 10.69 -0.33
CA ILE A 233 -1.53 10.23 0.37
C ILE A 233 -2.74 10.21 -0.57
N LEU A 234 -2.97 11.29 -1.32
CA LEU A 234 -4.13 11.40 -2.20
C LEU A 234 -4.04 10.42 -3.36
N THR A 235 -2.86 10.32 -3.97
CA THR A 235 -2.65 9.55 -5.20
C THR A 235 -2.57 8.05 -4.97
N ASN A 236 -2.27 7.60 -3.74
CA ASN A 236 -2.28 6.17 -3.39
C ASN A 236 -3.64 5.47 -3.65
N ASN A 237 -4.75 6.23 -3.66
CA ASN A 237 -6.09 5.71 -3.95
C ASN A 237 -6.30 5.22 -5.37
N PHE A 238 -5.48 5.63 -6.33
CA PHE A 238 -5.58 5.20 -7.72
C PHE A 238 -4.93 3.83 -7.98
N VAL A 239 -4.12 3.35 -7.03
CA VAL A 239 -3.49 2.04 -7.10
C VAL A 239 -4.48 0.97 -6.61
N PRO A 240 -4.71 -0.12 -7.38
CA PRO A 240 -5.56 -1.22 -6.92
C PRO A 240 -4.88 -1.97 -5.76
N CYS A 241 -5.54 -2.04 -4.61
CA CYS A 241 -5.08 -2.82 -3.46
C CYS A 241 -5.63 -4.26 -3.50
N ASN A 242 -5.14 -5.15 -2.62
CA ASN A 242 -5.56 -6.55 -2.52
C ASN A 242 -7.09 -6.73 -2.58
N GLY A 243 -7.86 -5.91 -1.85
CA GLY A 243 -9.32 -5.99 -1.84
C GLY A 243 -10.02 -5.59 -3.15
N ARG A 244 -9.34 -4.89 -4.07
CA ARG A 244 -9.88 -4.52 -5.39
C ARG A 244 -9.59 -5.56 -6.46
N TRP A 245 -8.55 -6.39 -6.30
CA TRP A 245 -8.18 -7.40 -7.29
C TRP A 245 -9.31 -8.42 -7.56
N PRO A 246 -9.97 -9.02 -6.55
CA PRO A 246 -11.07 -9.95 -6.79
C PRO A 246 -12.21 -9.31 -7.58
N MET A 247 -12.57 -8.06 -7.26
CA MET A 247 -13.63 -7.33 -7.97
C MET A 247 -13.24 -7.05 -9.42
N LEU A 248 -12.01 -6.58 -9.67
CA LEU A 248 -11.51 -6.33 -11.02
C LEU A 248 -11.44 -7.62 -11.85
N ILE A 249 -11.00 -8.73 -11.25
CA ILE A 249 -10.93 -10.05 -11.91
C ILE A 249 -12.34 -10.54 -12.24
N MET A 250 -13.29 -10.43 -11.30
CA MET A 250 -14.67 -10.87 -11.49
C MET A 250 -15.39 -10.05 -12.56
N VAL A 251 -15.26 -8.72 -12.54
CA VAL A 251 -15.89 -7.85 -13.55
C VAL A 251 -15.26 -8.10 -14.93
N SER A 252 -13.93 -8.25 -14.98
CA SER A 252 -13.22 -8.55 -16.22
C SER A 252 -13.64 -9.90 -16.80
N SER A 253 -13.76 -10.95 -15.97
CA SER A 253 -14.16 -12.28 -16.43
C SER A 253 -15.62 -12.34 -16.87
N LEU A 254 -16.53 -11.68 -16.15
CA LEU A 254 -17.97 -11.74 -16.45
C LEU A 254 -18.38 -10.85 -17.62
N PHE A 255 -17.82 -9.65 -17.74
CA PHE A 255 -18.29 -8.66 -18.72
C PHE A 255 -17.36 -8.51 -19.93
N VAL A 256 -16.05 -8.53 -19.72
CA VAL A 256 -15.09 -8.32 -20.82
C VAL A 256 -14.79 -9.65 -21.51
N ALA A 257 -14.40 -10.68 -20.76
CA ALA A 257 -14.01 -11.96 -21.33
C ALA A 257 -15.19 -12.70 -21.98
N ALA A 258 -16.41 -12.51 -21.48
CA ALA A 258 -17.63 -13.09 -22.05
C ALA A 258 -17.92 -12.60 -23.49
N ALA A 259 -17.39 -11.44 -23.89
CA ALA A 259 -17.54 -10.91 -25.25
C ALA A 259 -16.59 -11.57 -26.27
N PHE A 260 -15.65 -12.40 -25.82
CA PHE A 260 -14.63 -13.03 -26.66
C PHE A 260 -14.76 -14.56 -26.70
N PRO A 261 -14.19 -15.23 -27.73
CA PRO A 261 -14.18 -16.69 -27.79
C PRO A 261 -13.55 -17.33 -26.54
N PRO A 262 -14.03 -18.51 -26.08
CA PRO A 262 -13.52 -19.16 -24.87
C PRO A 262 -12.01 -19.40 -24.85
N SER A 263 -11.38 -19.59 -26.00
CA SER A 263 -9.93 -19.76 -26.14
C SER A 263 -9.13 -18.51 -25.80
N LEU A 264 -9.72 -17.32 -25.96
CA LEU A 264 -9.08 -16.02 -25.67
C LEU A 264 -9.58 -15.40 -24.36
N ALA A 265 -10.65 -15.93 -23.77
CA ALA A 265 -11.30 -15.36 -22.59
C ALA A 265 -10.34 -15.14 -21.41
N SER A 266 -9.45 -16.09 -21.13
CA SER A 266 -8.46 -15.96 -20.05
C SER A 266 -7.42 -14.88 -20.35
N LEU A 267 -6.90 -14.82 -21.57
CA LEU A 267 -5.92 -13.82 -21.99
C LEU A 267 -6.52 -12.41 -21.98
N VAL A 268 -7.76 -12.28 -22.46
CA VAL A 268 -8.50 -11.01 -22.46
C VAL A 268 -8.78 -10.55 -21.04
N SER A 269 -9.18 -11.46 -20.14
CA SER A 269 -9.43 -11.12 -18.74
C SER A 269 -8.18 -10.57 -18.06
N VAL A 270 -7.04 -11.26 -18.21
CA VAL A 270 -5.74 -10.83 -17.67
C VAL A 270 -5.30 -9.51 -18.31
N GLY A 271 -5.47 -9.37 -19.64
CA GLY A 271 -5.14 -8.15 -20.36
C GLY A 271 -5.93 -6.93 -19.88
N ALA A 272 -7.24 -7.09 -19.64
CA ALA A 272 -8.10 -6.04 -19.14
C ALA A 272 -7.74 -5.63 -17.71
N VAL A 273 -7.51 -6.59 -16.80
CA VAL A 273 -7.06 -6.29 -15.43
C VAL A 273 -5.71 -5.58 -15.45
N THR A 274 -4.78 -6.01 -16.30
CA THR A 274 -3.47 -5.36 -16.47
C THR A 274 -3.62 -3.94 -17.01
N ALA A 275 -4.49 -3.73 -18.00
CA ALA A 275 -4.76 -2.41 -18.56
C ALA A 275 -5.34 -1.45 -17.52
N VAL A 276 -6.33 -1.88 -16.73
CA VAL A 276 -6.90 -1.07 -15.64
C VAL A 276 -5.84 -0.73 -14.60
N THR A 277 -4.95 -1.68 -14.29
CA THR A 277 -3.84 -1.45 -13.35
C THR A 277 -2.85 -0.40 -13.88
N LEU A 278 -2.48 -0.48 -15.16
CA LEU A 278 -1.60 0.50 -15.81
C LEU A 278 -2.27 1.88 -15.89
N ILE A 279 -3.57 1.94 -16.16
CA ILE A 279 -4.36 3.19 -16.10
C ILE A 279 -4.32 3.77 -14.68
N GLY A 280 -4.44 2.95 -13.64
CA GLY A 280 -4.31 3.39 -12.25
C GLY A 280 -2.94 4.01 -11.95
N VAL A 281 -1.85 3.38 -12.39
CA VAL A 281 -0.49 3.93 -12.26
C VAL A 281 -0.34 5.24 -13.04
N ALA A 282 -0.81 5.29 -14.28
CA ALA A 282 -0.75 6.50 -15.10
C ALA A 282 -1.59 7.64 -14.49
N ALA A 283 -2.78 7.34 -13.96
CA ALA A 283 -3.61 8.30 -13.25
C ALA A 283 -2.93 8.81 -11.98
N THR A 284 -2.24 7.94 -11.24
CA THR A 284 -1.45 8.32 -10.05
C THR A 284 -0.39 9.36 -10.40
N LEU A 285 0.37 9.13 -11.48
CA LEU A 285 1.40 10.06 -11.96
C LEU A 285 0.77 11.36 -12.53
N GLY A 286 -0.32 11.24 -13.30
CA GLY A 286 -1.02 12.38 -13.89
C GLY A 286 -1.66 13.29 -12.84
N VAL A 287 -2.28 12.72 -11.81
CA VAL A 287 -2.84 13.49 -10.69
C VAL A 287 -1.73 14.08 -9.83
N SER A 288 -0.60 13.38 -9.64
CA SER A 288 0.57 13.95 -8.96
C SER A 288 1.07 15.21 -9.68
N PHE A 289 1.16 15.16 -11.01
CA PHE A 289 1.53 16.30 -11.85
C PHE A 289 0.52 17.45 -11.78
N LEU A 290 -0.78 17.14 -11.85
CA LEU A 290 -1.83 18.15 -11.80
C LEU A 290 -1.83 18.85 -10.43
N LEU A 291 -1.81 18.09 -9.33
CA LEU A 291 -1.80 18.62 -7.97
C LEU A 291 -0.56 19.46 -7.68
N SER A 292 0.62 19.02 -8.14
CA SER A 292 1.86 19.75 -7.93
C SER A 292 1.87 21.10 -8.66
N ARG A 293 1.19 21.23 -9.80
CA ARG A 293 1.12 22.52 -10.54
C ARG A 293 -0.03 23.43 -10.14
N THR A 294 -1.12 22.88 -9.59
CA THR A 294 -2.35 23.64 -9.33
C THR A 294 -2.51 24.02 -7.86
N LEU A 295 -2.95 23.07 -7.03
CA LEU A 295 -3.41 23.29 -5.65
C LEU A 295 -2.26 23.28 -4.64
N LEU A 296 -1.25 22.46 -4.87
CA LEU A 296 -0.13 22.26 -3.95
C LEU A 296 1.12 22.89 -4.56
N LYS A 297 1.26 24.21 -4.46
CA LYS A 297 2.46 24.96 -4.86
C LYS A 297 3.36 25.17 -3.63
N GLY A 298 4.67 24.93 -3.74
CA GLY A 298 5.60 25.09 -2.62
C GLY A 298 7.04 24.72 -2.99
N VAL A 299 7.99 25.04 -2.10
CA VAL A 299 9.41 24.70 -2.27
C VAL A 299 9.60 23.18 -2.31
N ALA A 300 10.34 22.69 -3.32
CA ALA A 300 10.76 21.30 -3.40
C ALA A 300 11.73 20.99 -2.26
N SER A 301 11.58 19.83 -1.61
CA SER A 301 12.53 19.40 -0.59
C SER A 301 13.88 19.07 -1.23
N SER A 302 14.99 19.42 -0.57
CA SER A 302 16.27 18.83 -0.92
C SER A 302 16.21 17.33 -0.63
N PHE A 303 16.58 16.52 -1.61
CA PHE A 303 16.66 15.07 -1.44
C PHE A 303 18.02 14.72 -0.83
N THR A 304 18.13 14.81 0.48
CA THR A 304 19.27 14.27 1.23
C THR A 304 18.91 12.86 1.68
N LEU A 305 19.12 11.87 0.80
CA LEU A 305 18.99 10.46 1.17
C LEU A 305 20.36 9.93 1.59
N GLU A 306 20.60 9.83 2.89
CA GLU A 306 21.72 9.05 3.42
C GLU A 306 21.50 7.59 3.04
N MET A 307 22.36 7.01 2.22
CA MET A 307 22.26 5.60 1.85
C MET A 307 22.73 4.74 3.03
N PRO A 308 21.85 3.93 3.66
CA PRO A 308 22.26 3.08 4.77
C PRO A 308 23.16 1.94 4.27
N PRO A 309 24.17 1.52 5.05
CA PRO A 309 24.97 0.34 4.72
C PRO A 309 24.12 -0.93 4.78
N TYR A 310 24.48 -1.96 4.00
CA TYR A 310 23.84 -3.27 4.06
C TYR A 310 23.96 -3.86 5.47
N ARG A 311 22.85 -4.29 6.05
CA ARG A 311 22.80 -4.92 7.38
C ARG A 311 22.01 -6.22 7.29
N LYS A 312 22.45 -7.24 8.03
CA LYS A 312 21.73 -8.51 8.13
C LYS A 312 20.45 -8.29 8.96
N PRO A 313 19.26 -8.71 8.45
CA PRO A 313 18.00 -8.48 9.14
C PRO A 313 17.85 -9.40 10.36
N ASN A 314 17.25 -8.88 11.43
CA ASN A 314 16.91 -9.65 12.62
C ASN A 314 15.53 -10.28 12.47
N PHE A 315 15.45 -11.46 11.84
CA PHE A 315 14.18 -12.12 11.47
C PHE A 315 13.14 -12.18 12.60
N GLY A 316 13.52 -12.58 13.81
CA GLY A 316 12.57 -12.71 14.94
C GLY A 316 11.95 -11.37 15.35
N ARG A 317 12.78 -10.33 15.48
CA ARG A 317 12.31 -8.97 15.81
C ARG A 317 11.43 -8.41 14.69
N VAL A 318 11.82 -8.64 13.43
CA VAL A 318 11.07 -8.15 12.26
C VAL A 318 9.67 -8.76 12.22
N ILE A 319 9.55 -10.09 12.37
CA ILE A 319 8.24 -10.77 12.35
C ILE A 319 7.35 -10.26 13.48
N TYR A 320 7.85 -10.22 14.71
CA TYR A 320 7.07 -9.77 15.88
C TYR A 320 6.57 -8.33 15.72
N THR A 321 7.50 -7.40 15.47
CA THR A 321 7.19 -5.96 15.35
C THR A 321 6.25 -5.70 14.17
N SER A 322 6.45 -6.40 13.06
CA SER A 322 5.66 -6.21 11.84
C SER A 322 4.22 -6.73 11.98
N ILE A 323 4.03 -7.90 12.60
CA ILE A 323 2.68 -8.48 12.78
C ILE A 323 1.93 -7.73 13.87
N ILE A 324 2.52 -7.57 15.06
CA ILE A 324 1.83 -6.99 16.21
C ILE A 324 1.66 -5.47 16.07
N ASP A 325 2.75 -4.74 15.81
CA ASP A 325 2.69 -3.27 15.87
C ASP A 325 2.12 -2.64 14.59
N ARG A 326 2.25 -3.30 13.45
CA ARG A 326 1.77 -2.76 12.15
C ARG A 326 0.49 -3.45 11.68
N THR A 327 0.47 -4.77 11.58
CA THR A 327 -0.66 -5.50 10.96
C THR A 327 -1.91 -5.44 11.83
N LEU A 328 -1.80 -5.77 13.11
CA LEU A 328 -2.97 -5.82 14.01
C LEU A 328 -3.61 -4.44 14.22
N PHE A 329 -2.80 -3.38 14.29
CA PHE A 329 -3.31 -2.00 14.40
C PHE A 329 -4.15 -1.58 13.19
N VAL A 330 -3.70 -1.91 11.98
CA VAL A 330 -4.44 -1.61 10.75
C VAL A 330 -5.70 -2.46 10.67
N LEU A 331 -5.62 -3.74 11.04
CA LEU A 331 -6.78 -4.65 11.07
C LEU A 331 -7.85 -4.15 12.05
N TRP A 332 -7.47 -3.71 13.24
CA TRP A 332 -8.40 -3.18 14.24
C TRP A 332 -9.20 -1.98 13.70
N ARG A 333 -8.52 -1.05 13.01
CA ARG A 333 -9.18 0.08 12.35
C ARG A 333 -10.11 -0.36 11.23
N ALA A 334 -9.70 -1.34 10.43
CA ALA A 334 -10.54 -1.90 9.37
C ALA A 334 -11.80 -2.56 9.94
N ALA A 335 -11.67 -3.33 11.03
CA ALA A 335 -12.77 -4.00 11.71
C ALA A 335 -13.80 -3.03 12.30
N ILE A 336 -13.34 -1.95 12.97
CA ILE A 336 -14.23 -0.92 13.51
C ILE A 336 -15.04 -0.24 12.40
N CYS A 337 -14.43 -0.03 11.23
CA CYS A 337 -15.12 0.58 10.09
C CYS A 337 -16.04 -0.41 9.35
N SER A 338 -15.66 -1.69 9.25
CA SER A 338 -16.41 -2.68 8.47
C SER A 338 -17.64 -3.22 9.19
N ALA A 339 -17.60 -3.36 10.52
CA ALA A 339 -18.75 -3.79 11.32
C ALA A 339 -20.02 -2.94 11.08
N PRO A 340 -20.01 -1.60 11.25
CA PRO A 340 -21.18 -0.78 10.98
C PRO A 340 -21.56 -0.73 9.50
N ALA A 341 -20.58 -0.83 8.59
CA ALA A 341 -20.85 -0.89 7.16
C ALA A 341 -21.61 -2.17 6.77
N GLY A 342 -21.21 -3.33 7.32
CA GLY A 342 -21.91 -4.61 7.12
C GLY A 342 -23.34 -4.57 7.66
N GLY A 343 -23.52 -4.04 8.87
CA GLY A 343 -24.86 -3.82 9.44
C GLY A 343 -25.73 -2.89 8.59
N LEU A 344 -25.15 -1.80 8.07
CA LEU A 344 -25.88 -0.88 7.18
C LEU A 344 -26.26 -1.54 5.85
N ILE A 345 -25.35 -2.29 5.22
CA ILE A 345 -25.64 -3.03 3.99
C ILE A 345 -26.78 -4.04 4.22
N TRP A 346 -26.75 -4.75 5.35
CA TRP A 346 -27.82 -5.67 5.70
C TRP A 346 -29.15 -4.94 5.91
N LEU A 347 -29.17 -3.81 6.63
CA LEU A 347 -30.38 -3.02 6.84
C LEU A 347 -30.99 -2.54 5.52
N LEU A 348 -30.16 -2.09 4.58
CA LEU A 348 -30.61 -1.67 3.25
C LEU A 348 -31.22 -2.83 2.44
N GLY A 349 -30.72 -4.05 2.63
CA GLY A 349 -31.29 -5.26 2.02
C GLY A 349 -32.56 -5.76 2.71
N ALA A 350 -32.61 -5.68 4.04
CA ALA A 350 -33.68 -6.23 4.85
C ALA A 350 -34.95 -5.35 4.87
N ILE A 351 -34.79 -4.02 4.87
CA ILE A 351 -35.93 -3.09 4.89
C ILE A 351 -36.57 -3.06 3.50
N HIS A 352 -37.84 -3.46 3.43
CA HIS A 352 -38.65 -3.37 2.22
C HIS A 352 -39.64 -2.21 2.35
N VAL A 353 -39.71 -1.36 1.33
CA VAL A 353 -40.66 -0.24 1.24
C VAL A 353 -41.60 -0.57 0.08
N GLY A 354 -42.76 -1.15 0.40
CA GLY A 354 -43.64 -1.76 -0.61
C GLY A 354 -43.07 -3.08 -1.11
N ASP A 355 -43.06 -3.29 -2.43
CA ASP A 355 -42.55 -4.52 -3.09
C ASP A 355 -41.04 -4.50 -3.37
N VAL A 356 -40.35 -3.40 -3.03
CA VAL A 356 -38.94 -3.17 -3.36
C VAL A 356 -38.10 -2.97 -2.10
N SER A 357 -36.86 -3.48 -2.10
CA SER A 357 -35.93 -3.29 -1.00
C SER A 357 -35.39 -1.85 -0.97
N ALA A 358 -35.05 -1.33 0.21
CA ALA A 358 -34.45 -0.02 0.36
C ALA A 358 -33.16 0.14 -0.47
N PHE A 359 -32.41 -0.94 -0.66
CA PHE A 359 -31.26 -1.00 -1.55
C PHE A 359 -31.62 -0.70 -3.01
N SER A 360 -32.71 -1.27 -3.53
CA SER A 360 -33.16 -1.02 -4.91
C SER A 360 -33.68 0.39 -5.11
N TRP A 361 -34.30 0.98 -4.08
CA TRP A 361 -34.70 2.38 -4.09
C TRP A 361 -33.49 3.32 -4.13
N LEU A 362 -32.47 3.05 -3.29
CA LEU A 362 -31.21 3.79 -3.30
C LEU A 362 -30.49 3.66 -4.66
N ARG A 363 -30.49 2.46 -5.25
CA ARG A 363 -29.96 2.23 -6.59
C ARG A 363 -30.67 3.11 -7.63
N GLY A 364 -32.00 3.13 -7.62
CA GLY A 364 -32.78 3.96 -8.56
C GLY A 364 -32.48 5.46 -8.42
N TRP A 365 -32.22 5.93 -7.20
CA TRP A 365 -31.81 7.31 -6.97
C TRP A 365 -30.38 7.62 -7.45
N LEU A 366 -29.47 6.65 -7.35
CA LEU A 366 -28.08 6.77 -7.83
C LEU A 366 -27.93 6.52 -9.34
N ASP A 367 -28.89 5.86 -9.98
CA ASP A 367 -28.85 5.46 -11.40
C ASP A 367 -28.57 6.65 -12.35
N PRO A 368 -29.21 7.82 -12.20
CA PRO A 368 -28.91 8.99 -13.04
C PRO A 368 -27.46 9.48 -12.87
N PHE A 369 -26.90 9.36 -11.66
CA PHE A 369 -25.51 9.69 -11.41
C PHE A 369 -24.57 8.66 -12.05
N GLY A 370 -24.95 7.37 -12.00
CA GLY A 370 -24.26 6.28 -12.69
C GLY A 370 -24.15 6.56 -14.19
N HIS A 371 -25.26 6.89 -14.84
CA HIS A 371 -25.26 7.27 -16.25
C HIS A 371 -24.46 8.55 -16.54
N ALA A 372 -24.46 9.53 -15.63
CA ALA A 372 -23.65 10.73 -15.78
C ALA A 372 -22.13 10.46 -15.74
N ILE A 373 -21.69 9.41 -15.04
CA ILE A 373 -20.29 8.96 -14.99
C ILE A 373 -19.96 7.85 -16.01
N GLY A 374 -20.94 7.43 -16.82
CA GLY A 374 -20.77 6.46 -17.90
C GLY A 374 -20.88 4.99 -17.51
N LEU A 375 -21.56 4.68 -16.39
CA LEU A 375 -21.93 3.32 -15.97
C LEU A 375 -23.28 2.85 -16.52
#